data_AF-N0BHC2-F1
#
_entry.id   AF-N0BHC2-F1
#
_cell.length_a   1.000
_cell.length_b   1.000
_cell.length_c   1.000
_cell.angle_alpha   90.00
_cell.angle_beta   90.00
_cell.angle_gamma   90.00
#
_symmetry.space_group_name_H-M   'P 1'
#
loop_
_entity.id
_entity.type
_entity.pdbx_description
1 polymer ?
#
loop_
_entity_poly.entity_id
_entity_poly.type
_entity_poly.pdbx_seq_one_letter_code
_entity_poly.pdbx_strand_id
1 'polypeptide(L)'
;MLDNVIVIGAVIVISLLVDAAILVLAKILPKYNLTEIKTSRYEAGNIPIREPKKRLPMQYFGYMYMFMALEPVLVIVLLLSIKPTISFFAILGISVILFIPAIYFGYNLANDIAYRREVYE
;
A
#
# COMPACT_ATOMS: atom_id res chain seq x y z
N MET A 1 -28.90 -7.94 9.55
CA MET A 1 -27.98 -8.37 8.46
C MET A 1 -28.20 -7.52 7.21
N LEU A 2 -29.43 -7.47 6.68
CA LEU A 2 -29.77 -6.64 5.52
C LEU A 2 -29.50 -5.14 5.76
N ASP A 3 -29.87 -4.61 6.93
CA ASP A 3 -29.66 -3.19 7.27
C ASP A 3 -28.17 -2.81 7.25
N ASN A 4 -27.31 -3.66 7.81
CA ASN A 4 -25.86 -3.43 7.81
C ASN A 4 -25.29 -3.44 6.38
N VAL A 5 -25.76 -4.33 5.52
CA VAL A 5 -25.35 -4.39 4.11
C VAL A 5 -25.78 -3.14 3.37
N ILE A 6 -27.00 -2.65 3.62
CA ILE A 6 -27.51 -1.40 3.05
C ILE A 6 -26.69 -0.21 3.52
N VAL A 7 -26.36 -0.13 4.81
CA VAL A 7 -25.55 0.96 5.38
C VAL A 7 -24.14 0.95 4.76
N ILE A 8 -23.47 -0.21 4.70
CA ILE A 8 -22.13 -0.31 4.11
C ILE A 8 -22.17 0.06 2.62
N GLY A 9 -23.16 -0.45 1.88
CA GLY A 9 -23.34 -0.12 0.47
C GLY A 9 -23.58 1.38 0.25
N ALA A 10 -24.43 2.00 1.06
CA ALA A 10 -24.70 3.43 1.01
C ALA A 10 -23.44 4.25 1.29
N VAL A 11 -22.64 3.88 2.29
CA VAL A 11 -21.37 4.57 2.60
C VAL A 11 -20.40 4.50 1.41
N ILE A 12 -20.22 3.33 0.80
CA ILE A 12 -19.33 3.18 -0.36
C ILE A 12 -19.82 4.04 -1.53
N VAL A 13 -21.12 3.99 -1.84
CA VAL A 13 -21.71 4.75 -2.94
C VAL A 13 -21.57 6.25 -2.70
N ILE A 14 -21.90 6.73 -1.50
CA ILE A 14 -21.79 8.16 -1.17
C ILE A 14 -20.33 8.63 -1.28
N SER A 15 -19.37 7.87 -0.74
CA SER A 15 -17.95 8.22 -0.84
C SER A 15 -17.49 8.35 -2.30
N LEU A 16 -17.83 7.37 -3.15
CA LEU A 16 -17.48 7.40 -4.57
C LEU A 16 -18.17 8.55 -5.32
N LEU A 17 -19.42 8.85 -4.99
CA LEU A 17 -20.16 9.98 -5.58
C LEU A 17 -19.55 11.32 -5.21
N VAL A 18 -19.11 11.49 -3.96
CA VAL A 18 -18.44 12.71 -3.50
C VAL A 18 -17.10 12.88 -4.22
N ASP A 19 -16.29 11.84 -4.31
CA ASP A 19 -15.02 11.88 -5.06
C ASP A 19 -15.23 12.23 -6.53
N ALA A 20 -16.22 11.59 -7.18
CA ALA A 20 -16.58 11.89 -8.56
C ALA A 20 -17.06 13.34 -8.74
N ALA A 21 -17.89 13.84 -7.83
CA ALA A 21 -18.36 15.23 -7.85
C ALA A 21 -17.20 16.22 -7.71
N ILE A 22 -16.24 15.96 -6.81
CA ILE A 22 -15.04 16.79 -6.63
C ILE A 22 -14.19 16.76 -7.90
N LEU A 23 -13.97 15.60 -8.51
CA LEU A 23 -13.21 15.49 -9.76
C LEU A 23 -13.88 16.25 -10.92
N VAL A 24 -15.21 16.20 -11.02
CA VAL A 24 -15.98 16.95 -12.02
C VAL A 24 -15.85 18.45 -11.76
N LEU A 25 -16.03 18.90 -10.52
CA LEU A 25 -15.86 20.30 -10.14
C LEU A 25 -14.44 20.79 -10.44
N ALA A 26 -13.41 20.02 -10.09
CA ALA A 26 -12.01 20.35 -10.36
C ALA A 26 -11.70 20.48 -11.86
N LYS A 27 -12.50 19.84 -12.73
CA LYS A 27 -12.35 19.93 -14.19
C LYS A 27 -13.09 21.13 -14.78
N ILE A 28 -14.23 21.52 -14.20
CA ILE A 28 -15.04 22.65 -14.66
C ILE A 28 -14.49 23.98 -14.15
N LEU A 29 -13.94 24.00 -12.93
CA LEU A 29 -13.41 25.21 -12.33
C LEU A 29 -12.23 25.76 -13.15
N PRO A 30 -12.16 27.10 -13.34
CA PRO A 30 -11.12 27.72 -14.14
C PRO A 30 -9.75 27.50 -13.50
N LYS A 31 -8.80 27.04 -14.31
CA LYS A 31 -7.38 26.96 -13.94
C LYS A 31 -6.71 28.27 -14.32
N TYR A 32 -6.34 29.07 -13.32
CA TYR A 32 -5.72 30.37 -13.57
C TYR A 32 -4.22 30.23 -13.84
N ASN A 33 -3.72 30.94 -14.87
CA ASN A 33 -2.30 31.16 -15.12
C ASN A 33 -1.46 29.88 -15.28
N LEU A 34 -1.92 28.95 -16.11
CA LEU A 34 -1.14 27.78 -16.55
C LEU A 34 -0.03 28.23 -17.51
N THR A 35 1.20 28.34 -17.02
CA THR A 35 2.39 28.54 -17.86
C THR A 35 3.08 27.21 -18.10
N GLU A 36 3.83 27.07 -19.20
CA GLU A 36 4.56 25.83 -19.52
C GLU A 36 5.44 25.36 -18.35
N ILE A 37 6.09 26.30 -17.66
CA ILE A 37 6.92 26.04 -16.48
C ILE A 37 6.09 25.46 -15.32
N LYS A 38 4.89 25.99 -15.05
CA LYS A 38 4.01 25.50 -13.97
C LYS A 38 3.40 24.13 -14.26
N THR A 39 3.25 23.79 -15.54
CA THR A 39 2.77 22.47 -15.98
C THR A 39 3.90 21.46 -16.18
N SER A 40 5.15 21.92 -16.17
CA SER A 40 6.33 21.07 -16.29
C SER A 40 6.61 20.31 -14.99
N ARG A 41 7.40 19.23 -15.07
CA ARG A 41 7.75 18.44 -13.88
C ARG A 41 8.59 19.27 -12.92
N TYR A 42 8.38 19.05 -11.63
CA TYR A 42 9.24 19.65 -10.62
C TYR A 42 10.64 19.00 -10.65
N GLU A 43 11.67 19.81 -10.92
CA GLU A 43 13.08 19.40 -10.98
C GLU A 43 13.96 20.33 -10.12
N ALA A 44 13.51 20.60 -8.88
CA ALA A 44 14.22 21.42 -7.89
C ALA A 44 14.66 22.81 -8.42
N GLY A 45 13.82 23.45 -9.24
CA GLY A 45 14.08 24.77 -9.83
C GLY A 45 14.81 24.76 -11.17
N ASN A 46 15.24 23.60 -11.66
CA ASN A 46 15.81 23.46 -13.01
C ASN A 46 14.73 23.29 -14.07
N ILE A 47 15.04 23.64 -15.32
CA ILE A 47 14.18 23.34 -16.47
C ILE A 47 14.15 21.81 -16.64
N PRO A 48 12.97 21.18 -16.75
CA PRO A 48 12.92 19.73 -16.82
C PRO A 48 13.66 19.17 -18.03
N ILE A 49 14.65 18.34 -17.75
CA ILE A 49 15.43 17.65 -18.77
C ILE A 49 14.69 16.36 -19.15
N ARG A 50 14.75 16.00 -20.43
CA ARG A 50 14.19 14.80 -21.09
C ARG A 50 14.15 13.53 -20.24
N GLU A 51 13.25 12.63 -20.66
CA GLU A 51 12.93 11.27 -20.20
C GLU A 51 13.34 10.88 -18.76
N PRO A 52 12.37 10.48 -17.91
CA PRO A 52 12.66 10.06 -16.55
C PRO A 52 13.76 8.99 -16.51
N LYS A 53 14.83 9.27 -15.77
CA LYS A 53 15.95 8.34 -15.60
C LYS A 53 15.48 7.06 -14.90
N LYS A 54 15.51 5.97 -15.69
CA LYS A 54 15.75 4.53 -15.39
C LYS A 54 14.86 3.82 -14.36
N ARG A 55 14.74 2.49 -14.56
CA ARG A 55 14.16 1.51 -13.64
C ARG A 55 14.88 1.61 -12.29
N LEU A 56 14.29 2.28 -11.30
CA LEU A 56 14.75 2.14 -9.93
C LEU A 56 14.45 0.71 -9.48
N PRO A 57 15.45 -0.11 -9.12
CA PRO A 57 15.17 -1.29 -8.32
C PRO A 57 14.54 -0.78 -7.02
N MET A 58 13.26 -1.10 -6.80
CA MET A 58 12.60 -0.71 -5.54
C MET A 58 13.30 -1.46 -4.42
N GLN A 59 14.09 -0.74 -3.63
CA GLN A 59 14.73 -1.24 -2.40
C GLN A 59 13.71 -1.87 -1.44
N TYR A 60 12.43 -1.53 -1.60
CA TYR A 60 11.32 -2.01 -0.80
C TYR A 60 10.73 -3.36 -1.24
N PHE A 61 11.19 -3.98 -2.33
CA PHE A 61 10.60 -5.23 -2.81
C PHE A 61 10.73 -6.38 -1.79
N GLY A 62 11.87 -6.50 -1.11
CA GLY A 62 12.04 -7.52 -0.07
C GLY A 62 11.00 -7.39 1.05
N TYR A 63 10.70 -6.15 1.45
CA TYR A 63 9.68 -5.84 2.44
C TYR A 63 8.26 -6.14 1.95
N MET A 64 7.98 -5.83 0.68
CA MET A 64 6.71 -6.17 0.05
C MET A 64 6.46 -7.68 0.05
N TYR A 65 7.47 -8.50 -0.28
CA TYR A 65 7.35 -9.95 -0.26
C TYR A 65 7.12 -10.49 1.15
N MET A 66 7.80 -9.96 2.17
CA MET A 66 7.54 -10.35 3.56
C MET A 66 6.09 -10.08 3.96
N PHE A 67 5.56 -8.90 3.61
CA PHE A 67 4.18 -8.55 3.88
C PHE A 67 3.19 -9.50 3.18
N MET A 68 3.36 -9.72 1.88
CA MET A 68 2.51 -10.61 1.09
C MET A 68 2.59 -12.07 1.55
N ALA A 69 3.73 -12.51 2.08
CA ALA A 69 3.87 -13.86 2.63
C ALA A 69 3.10 -14.04 3.95
N LEU A 70 2.99 -12.98 4.75
CA LEU A 70 2.34 -13.01 6.06
C LEU A 70 0.83 -12.77 5.98
N GLU A 71 0.37 -12.01 4.99
CA GLU A 71 -1.05 -11.67 4.78
C GLU A 71 -1.98 -12.90 4.74
N PRO A 72 -1.72 -13.97 3.97
CA PRO A 72 -2.60 -15.15 3.94
C PRO A 72 -2.77 -15.80 5.30
N VAL A 73 -1.75 -15.73 6.15
CA VAL A 73 -1.80 -16.34 7.47
C VAL A 73 -2.64 -15.51 8.42
N LEU A 74 -2.53 -14.18 8.36
CA LEU A 74 -3.45 -13.30 9.08
C LEU A 74 -4.91 -13.56 8.67
N VAL A 75 -5.15 -13.77 7.38
CA VAL A 75 -6.48 -14.13 6.87
C VAL A 75 -6.96 -15.45 7.48
N ILE A 76 -6.13 -16.49 7.52
CA ILE A 76 -6.48 -17.78 8.16
C ILE A 76 -6.79 -17.59 9.65
N VAL A 77 -5.97 -16.84 10.38
CA VAL A 77 -6.19 -16.55 11.81
C VAL A 77 -7.52 -15.81 12.02
N LEU A 78 -7.82 -14.82 11.17
CA LEU A 78 -9.08 -14.09 11.19
C LEU A 78 -10.27 -15.01 10.87
N LEU A 79 -10.15 -15.90 9.89
CA LEU A 79 -11.22 -16.86 9.56
C LEU A 79 -11.48 -17.84 10.72
N LEU A 80 -10.43 -18.34 11.36
CA LEU A 80 -10.55 -19.20 12.55
C LEU A 80 -11.18 -18.46 13.73
N SER A 81 -11.05 -17.13 13.82
CA SER A 81 -11.69 -16.32 14.86
C SER A 81 -13.22 -16.25 14.74
N ILE A 82 -13.81 -16.56 13.58
CA ILE A 82 -15.26 -16.47 13.34
C ILE A 82 -16.02 -17.55 14.14
N LYS A 83 -15.45 -18.74 14.26
CA LYS A 83 -15.98 -19.85 15.08
C LYS A 83 -14.83 -20.50 15.85
N PRO A 84 -14.44 -19.92 17.00
CA PRO A 84 -13.27 -20.39 17.72
C PRO A 84 -13.54 -21.75 18.36
N THR A 85 -12.87 -22.79 17.88
CA THR A 85 -12.76 -24.09 18.58
C THR A 85 -11.65 -24.07 19.65
N ILE A 86 -10.70 -23.14 19.50
CA ILE A 86 -9.58 -22.87 20.40
C ILE A 86 -9.62 -21.37 20.75
N SER A 87 -9.12 -21.00 21.94
CA SER A 87 -8.99 -19.59 22.34
C SER A 87 -8.24 -18.78 21.28
N PHE A 88 -8.81 -17.64 20.87
CA PHE A 88 -8.18 -16.70 19.92
C PHE A 88 -6.75 -16.34 20.33
N PHE A 89 -6.54 -16.06 21.63
CA PHE A 89 -5.22 -15.72 22.15
C PHE A 89 -4.21 -16.86 22.00
N ALA A 90 -4.65 -18.12 22.03
CA ALA A 90 -3.78 -19.26 21.80
C ALA A 90 -3.39 -19.39 20.31
N ILE A 91 -4.34 -19.21 19.38
CA ILE A 91 -4.07 -19.20 17.94
C ILE A 91 -3.13 -18.04 17.57
N LEU A 92 -3.39 -16.85 18.13
CA LEU A 92 -2.54 -15.69 17.95
C LEU A 92 -1.14 -15.94 18.50
N GLY A 93 -1.02 -16.50 19.71
CA GLY A 93 0.26 -16.83 20.33
C GLY A 93 1.08 -17.82 19.51
N ILE A 94 0.46 -18.90 19.02
CA ILE A 94 1.12 -19.89 18.14
C ILE A 94 1.58 -19.22 16.84
N SER A 95 0.73 -18.38 16.24
CA SER A 95 1.06 -17.66 15.02
C SER A 95 2.26 -16.74 15.24
N VAL A 96 2.25 -15.94 16.31
CA VAL A 96 3.37 -15.04 16.65
C VAL A 96 4.67 -15.82 16.84
N ILE A 97 4.64 -16.95 17.58
CA ILE A 97 5.83 -17.79 17.79
C ILE A 97 6.39 -18.35 16.47
N LEU A 98 5.52 -18.77 15.55
CA LEU A 98 5.93 -19.31 14.25
C LEU A 98 6.41 -18.23 13.29
N PHE A 99 5.81 -17.04 13.31
CA PHE A 99 6.14 -15.96 12.38
C PHE A 99 7.32 -15.10 12.82
N ILE A 100 7.59 -14.93 14.12
CA ILE A 100 8.76 -14.17 14.59
C ILE A 100 10.07 -14.59 13.89
N PRO A 101 10.45 -15.88 13.86
CA PRO A 101 11.70 -16.29 13.21
C PRO A 101 11.66 -16.08 11.68
N ALA A 102 10.51 -16.31 11.05
CA ALA A 102 10.34 -16.11 9.61
C ALA A 102 10.43 -14.62 9.22
N ILE A 103 9.81 -13.73 9.99
CA ILE A 103 9.89 -12.28 9.82
C ILE A 103 11.31 -11.80 10.06
N TYR A 104 11.97 -12.28 11.12
CA TYR A 104 13.35 -11.90 11.43
C TYR A 104 14.30 -12.26 10.28
N PHE A 105 14.19 -13.49 9.76
CA PHE A 105 14.99 -13.93 8.62
C PHE A 105 14.68 -13.11 7.36
N GLY A 106 13.39 -12.96 7.03
CA GLY A 106 12.94 -12.17 5.89
C GLY A 106 13.43 -10.72 5.97
N TYR A 107 13.45 -10.13 7.17
CA TYR A 107 13.85 -8.75 7.39
C TYR A 107 15.33 -8.56 7.11
N ASN A 108 16.17 -9.48 7.58
CA ASN A 108 17.61 -9.44 7.29
C ASN A 108 17.86 -9.59 5.78
N LEU A 109 17.18 -10.53 5.12
CA LEU A 109 17.29 -10.70 3.68
C LEU A 109 16.82 -9.46 2.90
N ALA A 110 15.71 -8.85 3.32
CA ALA A 110 15.19 -7.63 2.72
C ALA A 110 16.15 -6.45 2.92
N ASN A 111 16.79 -6.34 4.08
CA ASN A 111 17.84 -5.37 4.34
C ASN A 111 19.05 -5.57 3.42
N ASP A 112 19.52 -6.81 3.26
CA ASP A 112 20.64 -7.13 2.38
C ASP A 112 20.33 -6.77 0.92
N ILE A 113 19.09 -6.97 0.48
CA ILE A 113 18.63 -6.58 -0.86
C ILE A 113 18.54 -5.06 -0.98
N ALA A 114 18.01 -4.37 0.03
CA ALA A 114 17.80 -2.92 0.01
C ALA A 114 19.12 -2.14 -0.03
N TYR A 115 20.13 -2.60 0.73
CA TYR A 115 21.43 -1.95 0.85
C TYR A 115 22.52 -2.55 -0.03
N ARG A 116 22.17 -3.43 -0.98
CA ARG A 116 23.14 -4.02 -1.92
C ARG A 116 23.70 -2.92 -2.85
N ARG A 117 24.88 -2.39 -2.51
CA ARG A 117 25.56 -1.31 -3.24
C ARG A 117 25.93 -1.65 -4.68
N GLU A 118 26.12 -2.94 -4.98
CA GLU A 118 26.57 -3.46 -6.29
C GLU A 118 25.60 -3.19 -7.45
N VAL A 119 24.34 -2.81 -7.18
CA VAL A 119 23.33 -2.56 -8.22
C VAL A 119 23.32 -1.10 -8.69
N TYR A 120 24.06 -0.21 -8.02
CA TYR A 120 24.02 1.24 -8.24
C TYR A 120 25.33 1.83 -8.79
N GLU A 121 26.34 1.00 -9.05
CA GLU A 121 27.55 1.32 -9.82
C GLU A 121 27.41 0.82 -11.28
#